data_AF-A0A930N5R6-F1
#
_entry.id   AF-A0A930N5R6-F1
#
_cell.length_a   1.000
_cell.length_b   1.000
_cell.length_c   1.000
_cell.angle_alpha   90.00
_cell.angle_beta   90.00
_cell.angle_gamma   90.00
#
_symmetry.space_group_name_H-M   'P 1'
#
loop_
_entity.id
_entity.type
_entity.pdbx_description
1 polymer ?
#
loop_
_entity_poly.entity_id
_entity_poly.type
_entity_poly.pdbx_seq_one_letter_code
_entity_poly.pdbx_strand_id
1 'polypeptide(L)'
;MSTQTNRSNQAGEKAAEVNLLDIFFYLLRFWWLYLLSVGVVLAVALYRNAKQPYVYESSVKIFIKDASQRAMMDADLLRYTRSTRLNMDNERMQLVSRRVMERTVKMANANVLYNVKSGLRTIELYTDAPFSMKFLDTLERGSSFDVAFQDASHVRVTPVSTGKSQVIALNVPVQLGEERFIIEPRQNFNAPWEHKH
;
A
#
# COMPACT_ATOMS: atom_id res chain seq x y z
N MET A 1 -58.48 69.65 -22.03
CA MET A 1 -58.84 68.23 -21.78
C MET A 1 -58.56 67.49 -23.07
N SER A 2 -57.66 66.51 -23.18
CA SER A 2 -57.31 65.46 -22.23
C SER A 2 -55.89 64.96 -22.49
N THR A 3 -55.20 64.58 -21.42
CA THR A 3 -53.88 63.95 -21.38
C THR A 3 -53.93 62.51 -21.89
N GLN A 4 -52.99 62.11 -22.76
CA GLN A 4 -52.59 60.71 -22.90
C GLN A 4 -51.06 60.62 -22.82
N THR A 5 -50.60 60.28 -21.62
CA THR A 5 -49.30 59.66 -21.39
C THR A 5 -49.42 58.18 -21.75
N ASN A 6 -48.65 57.68 -22.72
CA ASN A 6 -48.41 56.25 -22.82
C ASN A 6 -46.90 55.96 -22.73
N ARG A 7 -46.61 55.00 -21.85
CA ARG A 7 -45.33 54.73 -21.20
C ARG A 7 -44.32 54.14 -22.17
N SER A 8 -43.09 54.63 -22.08
CA SER A 8 -41.89 53.94 -22.57
C SER A 8 -41.62 52.68 -21.74
N ASN A 9 -42.20 51.54 -22.14
CA ASN A 9 -41.67 50.24 -21.76
C ASN A 9 -40.65 49.79 -22.82
N GLN A 10 -39.48 50.42 -22.80
CA GLN A 10 -38.26 49.70 -23.18
C GLN A 10 -37.66 49.17 -21.89
N ALA A 11 -38.25 48.08 -21.39
CA ALA A 11 -37.50 47.15 -20.57
C ALA A 11 -36.41 46.60 -21.49
N GLY A 12 -35.24 47.23 -21.43
CA GLY A 12 -34.08 46.76 -22.15
C GLY A 12 -33.79 45.34 -21.71
N GLU A 13 -34.07 44.39 -22.60
CA GLU A 13 -33.36 43.11 -22.66
C GLU A 13 -31.87 43.41 -22.89
N LYS A 14 -31.18 43.84 -21.83
CA LYS A 14 -29.77 43.59 -21.69
C LYS A 14 -29.71 42.14 -21.20
N ALA A 15 -29.78 41.19 -22.13
CA ALA A 15 -29.19 39.89 -21.90
C ALA A 15 -27.86 40.15 -21.20
N ALA A 16 -27.70 39.60 -19.99
CA ALA A 16 -26.54 39.86 -19.17
C ALA A 16 -25.29 39.44 -19.95
N GLU A 17 -24.66 40.40 -20.64
CA GLU A 17 -23.31 40.24 -21.16
C GLU A 17 -22.42 40.17 -19.94
N VAL A 18 -22.24 38.93 -19.47
CA VAL A 18 -21.39 38.62 -18.34
C VAL A 18 -19.97 39.00 -18.72
N ASN A 19 -19.56 40.18 -18.28
CA ASN A 19 -18.27 40.75 -18.60
C ASN A 19 -17.21 40.08 -17.72
N LEU A 20 -16.42 39.18 -18.31
CA LEU A 20 -15.46 38.34 -17.57
C LEU A 20 -14.42 39.17 -16.79
N LEU A 21 -14.05 40.35 -17.32
CA LEU A 21 -13.13 41.27 -16.64
C LEU A 21 -13.72 41.83 -15.35
N ASP A 22 -15.01 42.12 -15.33
CA ASP A 22 -15.68 42.69 -14.17
C ASP A 22 -15.85 41.64 -13.05
N ILE A 23 -16.12 40.39 -13.44
CA ILE A 23 -16.05 39.23 -12.53
C ILE A 23 -14.63 39.04 -12.01
N PHE A 24 -13.60 39.17 -12.85
CA PHE A 24 -12.21 39.00 -12.44
C PHE A 24 -11.79 40.03 -11.39
N PHE A 25 -12.08 41.31 -11.60
CA PHE A 25 -11.80 42.36 -10.61
C PHE A 25 -12.64 42.20 -9.34
N TYR A 26 -13.88 41.74 -9.46
CA TYR A 26 -14.72 41.39 -8.31
C TYR A 26 -14.12 40.24 -7.48
N LEU A 27 -13.57 39.21 -8.14
CA LEU A 27 -12.84 38.11 -7.51
C LEU A 27 -11.54 38.60 -6.84
N LEU A 28 -10.80 39.47 -7.53
CA LEU A 28 -9.51 39.99 -7.06
C LEU A 28 -9.67 40.86 -5.80
N ARG A 29 -10.83 41.48 -5.58
CA ARG A 29 -11.14 42.19 -4.33
C ARG A 29 -11.01 41.30 -3.09
N PHE A 30 -11.28 40.00 -3.21
CA PHE A 30 -11.17 39.01 -2.13
C PHE A 30 -9.91 38.13 -2.23
N TRP A 31 -8.85 38.60 -2.90
CA TRP A 31 -7.59 37.87 -3.12
C TRP A 31 -7.00 37.17 -1.87
N TRP A 32 -7.13 37.78 -0.68
CA TRP A 32 -6.65 37.21 0.57
C TRP A 32 -7.37 35.90 0.97
N LEU A 33 -8.67 35.76 0.67
CA LEU A 33 -9.42 34.51 0.90
C LEU A 33 -8.93 33.40 -0.01
N TYR A 34 -8.55 33.74 -1.24
CA TYR A 34 -7.95 32.79 -2.18
C TYR A 34 -6.58 32.33 -1.71
N LEU A 35 -5.72 33.25 -1.25
CA LEU A 35 -4.44 32.88 -0.66
C LEU A 35 -4.60 32.01 0.59
N LEU A 36 -5.57 32.33 1.45
CA LEU A 36 -5.86 31.52 2.63
C LEU A 36 -6.35 30.12 2.25
N SER A 37 -7.27 30.02 1.27
CA SER A 37 -7.77 28.74 0.76
C SER A 37 -6.65 27.88 0.16
N VAL A 38 -5.81 28.48 -0.70
CA VAL A 38 -4.62 27.81 -1.26
C VAL A 38 -3.67 27.36 -0.15
N GLY A 39 -3.42 28.20 0.85
CA GLY A 39 -2.60 27.87 2.00
C GLY A 39 -3.14 26.68 2.79
N VAL A 40 -4.44 26.64 3.07
CA VAL A 40 -5.10 25.52 3.76
C VAL A 40 -5.01 24.23 2.93
N VAL A 41 -5.28 24.30 1.63
CA VAL A 41 -5.18 23.14 0.73
C VAL A 41 -3.75 22.61 0.68
N LEU A 42 -2.75 23.49 0.57
CA LEU A 42 -1.33 23.10 0.59
C LEU A 42 -0.93 22.48 1.92
N ALA A 43 -1.34 23.06 3.04
CA ALA A 43 -1.06 22.51 4.37
C ALA A 43 -1.64 21.10 4.52
N VAL A 44 -2.89 20.89 4.10
CA VAL A 44 -3.53 19.57 4.12
C VAL A 44 -2.83 18.60 3.16
N ALA A 45 -2.46 19.04 1.96
CA ALA A 45 -1.76 18.21 0.97
C ALA A 45 -0.40 17.76 1.50
N LEU A 46 0.40 18.67 2.07
CA LEU A 46 1.69 18.36 2.68
C LEU A 46 1.54 17.43 3.88
N TYR A 47 0.53 17.66 4.74
CA TYR A 47 0.25 16.80 5.88
C TYR A 47 -0.11 15.37 5.46
N ARG A 48 -0.96 15.24 4.43
CA ARG A 48 -1.31 13.93 3.86
C ARG A 48 -0.09 13.26 3.26
N ASN A 49 0.70 13.98 2.47
CA ASN A 49 1.92 13.44 1.86
C ASN A 49 2.92 12.95 2.91
N ALA A 50 3.13 13.71 3.99
CA ALA A 50 4.01 13.31 5.09
C ALA A 50 3.58 11.98 5.74
N LYS A 51 2.27 11.74 5.87
CA LYS A 51 1.70 10.53 6.48
C LYS A 51 1.68 9.27 5.59
N GLN A 52 1.77 9.39 4.27
CA GLN A 52 1.64 8.22 3.38
C GLN A 52 2.85 7.27 3.53
N PRO A 53 2.67 5.97 3.82
CA PRO A 53 3.77 5.01 3.83
C PRO A 53 4.39 4.83 2.44
N TYR A 54 5.65 4.38 2.36
CA TYR A 54 6.29 4.02 1.09
C TYR A 54 5.79 2.66 0.62
N VAL A 55 5.37 2.56 -0.64
CA VAL A 55 4.93 1.29 -1.26
C VAL A 55 5.87 0.98 -2.42
N TYR A 56 6.47 -0.20 -2.39
CA TYR A 56 7.43 -0.67 -3.39
C TYR A 56 6.83 -1.84 -4.17
N GLU A 57 6.99 -1.85 -5.49
CA GLU A 57 6.54 -2.92 -6.37
C GLU A 57 7.72 -3.55 -7.10
N SER A 58 7.75 -4.89 -7.17
CA SER A 58 8.73 -5.66 -7.93
C SER A 58 8.02 -6.50 -9.00
N SER A 59 8.48 -6.38 -10.24
CA SER A 59 7.93 -7.11 -11.39
C SER A 59 9.01 -8.00 -12.00
N VAL A 60 8.68 -9.28 -12.23
CA VAL A 60 9.58 -10.28 -12.84
C VAL A 60 8.98 -10.80 -14.15
N LYS A 61 9.79 -10.87 -15.20
CA LYS A 61 9.40 -11.49 -16.49
C LYS A 61 10.02 -12.88 -16.61
N ILE A 62 9.18 -13.88 -16.83
CA ILE A 62 9.59 -15.29 -16.96
C ILE A 62 9.44 -15.69 -18.43
N PHE A 63 10.47 -16.34 -18.98
CA PHE A 63 10.46 -16.85 -20.35
C PHE A 63 10.30 -18.38 -20.33
N ILE A 64 9.28 -18.89 -21.02
CA ILE A 64 9.00 -20.33 -21.15
C ILE A 64 9.54 -20.79 -22.51
N LYS A 65 10.47 -21.74 -22.50
CA LYS A 65 11.03 -22.32 -23.72
C LYS A 65 10.37 -23.66 -24.00
N ASP A 66 9.72 -23.78 -25.16
CA ASP A 66 9.22 -25.06 -25.67
C ASP A 66 10.26 -25.70 -26.60
N ALA A 67 10.51 -27.00 -26.43
CA ALA A 67 11.50 -27.75 -27.22
C ALA A 67 10.94 -28.27 -28.55
N SER A 68 9.63 -28.15 -28.79
CA SER A 68 8.95 -28.67 -29.99
C SER A 68 9.14 -27.84 -31.27
N GLN A 69 9.88 -26.72 -31.23
CA GLN A 69 10.06 -25.80 -32.37
C GLN A 69 10.75 -26.39 -33.62
N ARG A 70 11.20 -27.66 -33.62
CA ARG A 70 12.05 -28.21 -34.68
C ARG A 70 11.33 -28.87 -35.86
N ALA A 71 10.00 -29.00 -35.84
CA ALA A 71 9.29 -29.55 -37.00
C ALA A 71 7.87 -29.00 -37.04
N MET A 72 7.51 -28.20 -38.06
CA MET A 72 6.14 -28.21 -38.63
C MET A 72 6.00 -27.30 -39.86
N MET A 73 5.30 -27.85 -40.86
CA MET A 73 4.87 -27.19 -42.11
C MET A 73 3.60 -26.34 -41.90
N ASP A 74 3.36 -25.39 -42.82
CA ASP A 74 2.42 -24.25 -42.71
C ASP A 74 0.99 -24.54 -42.20
N ALA A 75 0.40 -25.73 -42.45
CA ALA A 75 -0.95 -26.05 -42.00
C ALA A 75 -1.03 -26.44 -40.51
N ASP A 76 0.07 -26.92 -39.93
CA ASP A 76 0.16 -27.26 -38.50
C ASP A 76 0.49 -26.06 -37.62
N LEU A 77 0.90 -24.93 -38.21
CA LEU A 77 1.28 -23.73 -37.46
C LEU A 77 0.11 -23.14 -36.67
N LEU A 78 -1.11 -23.19 -37.23
CA LEU A 78 -2.32 -22.71 -36.56
C LEU A 78 -2.80 -23.63 -35.43
N ARG A 79 -2.55 -24.94 -35.53
CA ARG A 79 -2.81 -25.91 -34.45
C ARG A 79 -1.73 -25.82 -33.37
N TYR A 80 -0.48 -25.69 -33.77
CA TYR A 80 0.69 -25.51 -32.91
C TYR A 80 0.61 -24.22 -32.08
N THR A 81 0.20 -23.11 -32.68
CA THR A 81 0.04 -21.84 -31.95
C THR A 81 -1.08 -21.92 -30.91
N ARG A 82 -2.17 -22.66 -31.19
CA ARG A 82 -3.23 -22.93 -30.22
C ARG A 82 -2.76 -23.86 -29.10
N SER A 83 -2.08 -24.96 -29.42
CA SER A 83 -1.57 -25.90 -28.40
C SER A 83 -0.50 -25.24 -27.52
N THR A 84 0.43 -24.47 -28.11
CA THR A 84 1.45 -23.72 -27.37
C THR A 84 0.81 -22.69 -26.43
N ARG A 85 -0.22 -21.95 -26.89
CA ARG A 85 -0.97 -21.01 -26.04
C ARG A 85 -1.66 -21.72 -24.87
N LEU A 86 -2.38 -22.82 -25.14
CA LEU A 86 -3.04 -23.60 -24.09
C LEU A 86 -2.05 -24.18 -23.09
N ASN A 87 -0.87 -24.63 -23.54
CA ASN A 87 0.21 -25.07 -22.67
C ASN A 87 0.72 -23.91 -21.80
N MET A 88 0.96 -22.73 -22.38
CA MET A 88 1.38 -21.55 -21.61
C MET A 88 0.32 -21.11 -20.59
N ASP A 89 -0.96 -21.14 -20.96
CA ASP A 89 -2.05 -20.80 -20.05
C ASP A 89 -2.14 -21.79 -18.89
N ASN A 90 -1.94 -23.08 -19.15
CA ASN A 90 -1.88 -24.12 -18.12
C ASN A 90 -0.66 -23.94 -17.19
N GLU A 91 0.53 -23.68 -17.74
CA GLU A 91 1.74 -23.43 -16.94
C GLU A 91 1.60 -22.15 -16.10
N ARG A 92 1.01 -21.10 -16.66
CA ARG A 92 0.67 -19.88 -15.92
C ARG A 92 -0.29 -20.18 -14.77
N MET A 93 -1.35 -20.95 -15.03
CA MET A 93 -2.33 -21.32 -14.00
C MET A 93 -1.68 -22.15 -12.88
N GLN A 94 -0.79 -23.08 -13.23
CA GLN A 94 -0.04 -23.87 -12.27
C GLN A 94 0.91 -23.00 -11.44
N LEU A 95 1.64 -22.09 -12.09
CA LEU A 95 2.59 -21.18 -11.44
C LEU A 95 1.89 -20.25 -10.43
N VAL A 96 0.72 -19.73 -10.79
CA VAL A 96 -0.08 -18.82 -9.94
C VAL A 96 -1.00 -19.60 -8.97
N SER A 97 -0.94 -20.92 -8.96
CA SER A 97 -1.79 -21.74 -8.09
C SER A 97 -1.53 -21.47 -6.60
N ARG A 98 -2.59 -21.57 -5.78
CA ARG A 98 -2.53 -21.35 -4.32
C ARG A 98 -1.42 -22.15 -3.66
N ARG A 99 -1.25 -23.42 -4.03
CA ARG A 99 -0.23 -24.31 -3.44
C ARG A 99 1.20 -23.82 -3.72
N VAL A 100 1.47 -23.39 -4.95
CA VAL A 100 2.78 -22.87 -5.33
C VAL A 100 3.04 -21.54 -4.63
N MET A 101 2.09 -20.61 -4.66
CA MET A 101 2.20 -19.31 -3.99
C MET A 101 2.39 -19.45 -2.48
N GLU A 102 1.64 -20.33 -1.82
CA GLU A 102 1.76 -20.60 -0.39
C GLU A 102 3.15 -21.15 -0.03
N ARG A 103 3.68 -22.08 -0.82
CA ARG A 103 5.03 -22.60 -0.63
C ARG A 103 6.09 -21.53 -0.83
N THR A 104 5.94 -20.68 -1.85
CA THR A 104 6.84 -19.55 -2.12
C THR A 104 6.85 -18.56 -0.96
N VAL A 105 5.69 -18.16 -0.45
CA VAL A 105 5.57 -17.25 0.70
C VAL A 105 6.24 -17.84 1.94
N LYS A 106 6.01 -19.13 2.22
CA LYS A 106 6.65 -19.85 3.33
C LYS A 106 8.18 -19.91 3.18
N MET A 107 8.67 -20.21 1.98
CA MET A 107 10.12 -20.26 1.70
C MET A 107 10.79 -18.89 1.81
N ALA A 108 10.11 -17.84 1.35
CA ALA A 108 10.61 -16.48 1.44
C ALA A 108 10.47 -15.86 2.85
N ASN A 109 9.78 -16.55 3.78
CA ASN A 109 9.35 -15.99 5.07
C ASN A 109 8.61 -14.64 4.92
N ALA A 110 7.87 -14.49 3.81
CA ALA A 110 7.15 -13.27 3.45
C ALA A 110 5.72 -13.22 4.06
N ASN A 111 5.46 -14.06 5.06
CA ASN A 111 4.20 -14.15 5.77
C ASN A 111 4.11 -13.21 6.99
N VAL A 112 5.19 -12.51 7.34
CA VAL A 112 5.25 -11.60 8.49
C VAL A 112 5.64 -10.21 8.02
N LEU A 113 4.83 -9.20 8.38
CA LEU A 113 5.07 -7.80 8.07
C LEU A 113 5.62 -7.09 9.30
N TYR A 114 6.77 -6.45 9.16
CA TYR A 114 7.43 -5.73 10.25
C TYR A 114 7.25 -4.23 10.04
N ASN A 115 6.52 -3.56 10.92
CA ASN A 115 6.23 -2.14 10.80
C ASN A 115 6.75 -1.38 12.03
N VAL A 116 7.31 -0.19 11.79
CA VAL A 116 7.67 0.76 12.87
C VAL A 116 7.14 2.15 12.54
N LYS A 117 6.76 2.89 13.58
CA LYS A 117 6.38 4.30 13.45
C LYS A 117 7.65 5.16 13.42
N SER A 118 7.85 5.89 12.33
CA SER A 118 8.91 6.88 12.17
C SER A 118 8.27 8.25 11.91
N GLY A 119 8.31 9.11 12.93
CA GLY A 119 7.64 10.41 12.90
C GLY A 119 6.11 10.29 12.68
N LEU A 120 5.62 10.85 11.56
CA LEU A 120 4.20 10.81 11.18
C LEU A 120 3.83 9.62 10.28
N ARG A 121 4.81 8.78 9.91
CA ARG A 121 4.66 7.72 8.92
C ARG A 121 4.96 6.36 9.53
N THR A 122 4.28 5.33 9.05
CA THR A 122 4.64 3.93 9.33
C THR A 122 5.53 3.43 8.19
N ILE A 123 6.69 2.89 8.53
CA ILE A 123 7.62 2.29 7.57
C ILE A 123 7.70 0.78 7.80
N GLU A 124 7.75 0.02 6.70
CA GLU A 124 7.95 -1.42 6.73
C GLU A 124 9.46 -1.71 6.67
N LEU A 125 9.96 -2.57 7.57
CA LEU A 125 11.40 -2.79 7.71
C LEU A 125 11.92 -3.96 6.89
N TYR A 126 11.06 -4.84 6.36
CA TYR A 126 11.48 -6.01 5.57
C TYR A 126 12.70 -6.76 6.17
N THR A 127 13.87 -6.66 5.51
CA THR A 127 15.14 -7.30 5.90
C THR A 127 15.89 -6.54 6.99
N ASP A 128 15.59 -5.25 7.20
CA ASP A 128 16.25 -4.38 8.18
C ASP A 128 15.70 -4.59 9.60
N ALA A 129 14.61 -5.33 9.77
CA ALA A 129 14.07 -5.68 11.09
C ALA A 129 15.15 -6.36 11.98
N PRO A 130 15.14 -6.16 13.32
CA PRO A 130 16.21 -6.63 14.20
C PRO A 130 16.06 -8.11 14.56
N PHE A 131 14.90 -8.68 14.29
CA PHE A 131 14.53 -10.05 14.58
C PHE A 131 13.65 -10.59 13.45
N SER A 132 13.54 -11.91 13.40
CA SER A 132 12.61 -12.62 12.54
C SER A 132 11.65 -13.42 13.41
N MET A 133 10.35 -13.22 13.24
CA MET A 133 9.31 -14.05 13.84
C MET A 133 8.93 -15.14 12.84
N LYS A 134 8.87 -16.39 13.31
CA LYS A 134 8.38 -17.53 12.52
C LYS A 134 7.24 -18.21 13.28
N PHE A 135 6.08 -18.28 12.64
CA PHE A 135 4.95 -19.03 13.15
C PHE A 135 5.15 -20.52 12.87
N LEU A 136 4.98 -21.33 13.90
CA LEU A 136 5.12 -22.80 13.84
C LEU A 136 3.78 -23.48 13.54
N ASP A 137 2.68 -22.75 13.67
CA ASP A 137 1.32 -23.24 13.43
C ASP A 137 0.74 -22.73 12.10
N THR A 138 -0.55 -22.96 11.88
CA THR A 138 -1.28 -22.54 10.68
C THR A 138 -1.23 -21.02 10.44
N LEU A 139 -0.98 -20.63 9.19
CA LEU A 139 -1.01 -19.24 8.71
C LEU A 139 -2.42 -18.80 8.27
N GLU A 140 -3.46 -19.56 8.62
CA GLU A 140 -4.84 -19.25 8.23
C GLU A 140 -5.43 -18.05 8.96
N ARG A 141 -4.82 -17.62 10.07
CA ARG A 141 -5.25 -16.47 10.87
C ARG A 141 -4.17 -15.39 10.86
N GLY A 142 -4.62 -14.14 10.74
CA GLY A 142 -3.76 -12.98 10.88
C GLY A 142 -3.75 -12.49 12.31
N SER A 143 -2.56 -12.34 12.88
CA SER A 143 -2.35 -11.80 14.23
C SER A 143 -1.31 -10.70 14.23
N SER A 144 -1.54 -9.72 15.10
CA SER A 144 -0.68 -8.54 15.24
C SER A 144 -0.09 -8.50 16.64
N PHE A 145 1.21 -8.24 16.71
CA PHE A 145 1.98 -8.20 17.94
C PHE A 145 2.80 -6.92 18.01
N ASP A 146 2.73 -6.25 19.15
CA ASP A 146 3.65 -5.17 19.50
C ASP A 146 4.85 -5.76 20.23
N VAL A 147 6.04 -5.53 19.69
CA VAL A 147 7.28 -6.15 20.15
C VAL A 147 8.22 -5.05 20.63
N ALA A 148 8.54 -5.05 21.92
CA ALA A 148 9.45 -4.09 22.55
C ALA A 148 10.72 -4.78 23.03
N PHE A 149 11.87 -4.16 22.73
CA PHE A 149 13.17 -4.62 23.22
C PHE A 149 13.23 -4.48 24.75
N GLN A 150 13.66 -5.55 25.44
CA GLN A 150 13.85 -5.51 26.89
C GLN A 150 15.32 -5.74 27.26
N ASP A 151 15.94 -6.80 26.73
CA ASP A 151 17.34 -7.14 27.00
C ASP A 151 17.97 -7.89 25.81
N ALA A 152 19.28 -8.16 25.87
CA ALA A 152 20.04 -8.83 24.80
C ALA A 152 19.51 -10.23 24.42
N SER A 153 18.75 -10.87 25.31
CA SER A 153 18.14 -12.19 25.10
C SER A 153 16.62 -12.23 25.30
N HIS A 154 16.00 -11.11 25.70
CA HIS A 154 14.59 -11.05 26.07
C HIS A 154 13.85 -9.95 25.34
N VAL A 155 12.64 -10.27 24.91
CA VAL A 155 11.76 -9.36 24.19
C VAL A 155 10.38 -9.38 24.85
N ARG A 156 9.77 -8.21 24.99
CA ARG A 156 8.39 -8.09 25.46
C ARG A 156 7.45 -8.10 24.26
N VAL A 157 6.58 -9.10 24.20
CA VAL A 157 5.57 -9.24 23.15
C VAL A 157 4.21 -8.96 23.75
N THR A 158 3.44 -8.09 23.10
CA THR A 158 2.08 -7.74 23.49
C THR A 158 1.15 -8.03 22.32
N PRO A 159 0.28 -9.05 22.40
CA PRO A 159 -0.74 -9.28 21.39
C PRO A 159 -1.69 -8.09 21.36
N VAL A 160 -1.94 -7.54 20.18
CA VAL A 160 -2.90 -6.42 20.01
C VAL A 160 -4.32 -6.88 20.40
N SER A 161 -4.62 -8.17 20.25
CA SER A 161 -5.92 -8.76 20.62
C SER A 161 -6.19 -8.75 22.13
N THR A 162 -5.20 -9.15 22.94
CA THR A 162 -5.41 -9.37 24.38
C THR A 162 -4.85 -8.24 25.24
N GLY A 163 -3.89 -7.47 24.73
CA GLY A 163 -3.21 -6.38 25.45
C GLY A 163 -2.33 -6.81 26.63
N LYS A 164 -2.25 -8.12 26.92
CA LYS A 164 -1.42 -8.67 28.00
C LYS A 164 -0.01 -8.91 27.49
N SER A 165 0.94 -8.10 27.95
CA SER A 165 2.36 -8.26 27.61
C SER A 165 2.96 -9.49 28.29
N GLN A 166 3.79 -10.24 27.56
CA GLN A 166 4.61 -11.32 28.10
C GLN A 166 6.07 -11.13 27.68
N VAL A 167 6.99 -11.41 28.61
CA VAL A 167 8.43 -11.40 28.34
C VAL A 167 8.84 -12.79 27.86
N ILE A 168 9.50 -12.83 26.71
CA ILE A 168 9.85 -14.05 25.97
C ILE A 168 11.35 -14.06 25.71
N ALA A 169 11.97 -15.22 25.90
CA ALA A 169 13.36 -15.44 25.50
C ALA A 169 13.48 -15.66 23.99
N LEU A 170 14.55 -15.13 23.40
CA LEU A 170 14.89 -15.32 22.00
C LEU A 170 15.27 -16.78 21.71
N ASN A 171 15.02 -17.24 20.48
CA ASN A 171 15.29 -18.59 19.99
C ASN A 171 14.56 -19.73 20.73
N VAL A 172 13.54 -19.42 21.52
CA VAL A 172 12.70 -20.42 22.18
C VAL A 172 11.30 -20.39 21.57
N PRO A 173 10.72 -21.55 21.21
CA PRO A 173 9.33 -21.60 20.76
C PRO A 173 8.43 -21.21 21.93
N VAL A 174 7.63 -20.15 21.74
CA VAL A 174 6.64 -19.70 22.72
C VAL A 174 5.25 -19.93 22.17
N GLN A 175 4.35 -20.29 23.10
CA GLN A 175 2.93 -20.37 22.85
C GLN A 175 2.24 -19.20 23.56
N LEU A 176 1.55 -18.37 22.78
CA LEU A 176 0.82 -17.21 23.26
C LEU A 176 -0.63 -17.33 22.79
N GLY A 177 -1.52 -17.74 23.70
CA GLY A 177 -2.88 -18.15 23.32
C GLY A 177 -2.87 -19.43 22.48
N GLU A 178 -3.51 -19.39 21.31
CA GLU A 178 -3.51 -20.50 20.35
C GLU A 178 -2.29 -20.49 19.42
N GLU A 179 -1.50 -19.42 19.41
CA GLU A 179 -0.41 -19.26 18.44
C GLU A 179 0.93 -19.71 18.99
N ARG A 180 1.65 -20.46 18.18
CA ARG A 180 3.02 -20.90 18.48
C ARG A 180 3.98 -20.25 17.51
N PHE A 181 4.97 -19.53 18.04
CA PHE A 181 5.98 -18.87 17.22
C PHE A 181 7.35 -18.89 17.89
N ILE A 182 8.38 -18.61 17.11
CA ILE A 182 9.76 -18.42 17.56
C ILE A 182 10.24 -17.05 17.08
N ILE A 183 10.95 -16.33 17.95
CA ILE A 183 11.60 -15.06 17.62
C ILE A 183 13.10 -15.32 17.55
N GLU A 184 13.67 -15.18 16.36
CA GLU A 184 15.10 -15.33 16.09
C GLU A 184 15.74 -13.94 15.97
N PRO A 185 16.80 -13.62 16.73
CA PRO A 185 17.50 -12.35 16.57
C PRO A 185 18.28 -12.34 15.25
N ARG A 186 18.27 -11.19 14.56
CA ARG A 186 19.16 -10.92 13.42
C ARG A 186 20.45 -10.27 13.93
N GLN A 187 21.44 -10.14 13.04
CA GLN A 187 22.76 -9.59 13.39
C GLN A 187 22.69 -8.17 13.98
N ASN A 188 21.69 -7.38 13.59
CA ASN A 188 21.44 -6.02 14.05
C ASN A 188 20.55 -5.93 15.31
N PHE A 189 20.23 -7.05 15.99
CA PHE A 189 19.34 -7.05 17.16
C PHE A 189 19.88 -6.20 18.32
N ASN A 190 21.18 -6.33 18.61
CA ASN A 190 21.84 -5.61 19.72
C ASN A 190 22.49 -4.29 19.28
N ALA A 191 22.36 -3.91 18.02
CA ALA A 191 22.89 -2.64 17.53
C ALA A 191 22.01 -1.47 18.03
N PRO A 192 22.58 -0.28 18.25
CA PRO A 192 21.79 0.92 18.54
C PRO A 192 20.81 1.16 17.39
N TRP A 193 19.53 1.23 17.73
CA TRP A 193 18.43 1.30 16.77
C TRP A 193 17.90 2.73 16.63
N GLU A 194 17.81 3.21 15.39
CA GLU A 194 17.31 4.56 15.10
C GLU A 194 15.82 4.74 15.46
N HIS A 195 15.06 3.65 15.56
CA HIS A 195 13.62 3.66 15.85
C HIS A 195 13.27 3.14 17.25
N LYS A 196 14.20 3.24 18.21
CA LYS A 196 14.01 2.83 19.60
C LYS A 196 13.16 3.88 20.35
N HIS A 197 11.84 3.84 20.16
CA HIS A 197 10.88 4.69 20.86
C HIS A 197 9.79 3.86 21.53
#